data_AF-A0A0F0KL72-F1
#
_entry.id   AF-A0A0F0KL72-F1
#
_cell.length_a   1.000
_cell.length_b   1.000
_cell.length_c   1.000
_cell.angle_alpha   90.00
_cell.angle_beta   90.00
_cell.angle_gamma   90.00
#
_symmetry.space_group_name_H-M   'P 1'
#
loop_
_entity.id
_entity.type
_entity.pdbx_description
1 polymer ?
#
loop_
_entity_poly.entity_id
_entity_poly.type
_entity_poly.pdbx_seq_one_letter_code
_entity_poly.pdbx_strand_id
1 'polypeptide(L)'
;MPRTAETGSLVLVIEDIKKRALHRTSILEGQLRGVAKMIEHEEYCMDIITQSRAIQRSLESLNRLLLENHLRTHVAHMFDEGGEQREQAIDELLKAFDFQGK
;
A
#
# COMPACT_ATOMS: atom_id res chain seq x y z
N MET A 1 -7.65 10.46 -36.26
CA MET A 1 -6.71 9.47 -35.70
C MET A 1 -5.58 10.20 -35.01
N PRO A 2 -5.43 10.08 -33.68
CA PRO A 2 -4.16 10.33 -33.02
C PRO A 2 -3.59 9.03 -32.46
N ARG A 3 -2.36 8.73 -32.91
CA ARG A 3 -1.38 7.90 -32.19
C ARG A 3 -0.66 8.83 -31.21
N THR A 4 -0.42 8.36 -29.98
CA THR A 4 0.91 7.98 -29.46
C THR A 4 0.78 7.78 -27.95
N ALA A 5 1.10 6.56 -27.51
CA ALA A 5 1.31 6.21 -26.13
C ALA A 5 2.56 6.93 -25.60
N GLU A 6 2.42 7.69 -24.52
CA GLU A 6 3.53 8.02 -23.63
C GLU A 6 3.29 7.32 -22.30
N THR A 7 4.13 6.30 -22.09
CA THR A 7 4.30 5.54 -20.87
C THR A 7 4.82 6.45 -19.75
N GLY A 8 3.90 7.04 -19.01
CA GLY A 8 4.15 7.69 -17.74
C GLY A 8 3.02 7.33 -16.79
N SER A 9 3.29 6.39 -15.89
CA SER A 9 2.38 5.97 -14.81
C SER A 9 2.03 7.18 -13.94
N LEU A 10 1.00 7.92 -14.33
CA LEU A 10 0.34 8.89 -13.47
C LEU A 10 -0.40 8.04 -12.44
N VAL A 11 0.24 7.80 -11.29
CA VAL A 11 -0.45 7.28 -10.12
C VAL A 11 -1.58 8.26 -9.84
N LEU A 12 -2.78 7.91 -10.28
CA LEU A 12 -3.98 8.70 -10.08
C LEU A 12 -4.33 8.51 -8.61
N VAL A 13 -3.66 9.27 -7.73
CA VAL A 13 -3.92 9.22 -6.29
C VAL A 13 -5.00 10.23 -5.98
N ILE A 14 -6.13 9.76 -5.50
CA ILE A 14 -7.19 10.59 -4.94
C ILE A 14 -6.56 11.45 -3.84
N GLU A 15 -6.66 12.78 -3.95
CA GLU A 15 -5.88 13.71 -3.13
C GLU A 15 -6.06 13.51 -1.61
N ASP A 16 -7.28 13.16 -1.18
CA ASP A 16 -7.55 12.81 0.23
C ASP A 16 -6.81 11.52 0.65
N ILE A 17 -6.85 10.47 -0.18
CA ILE A 17 -6.12 9.23 0.08
C ILE A 17 -4.61 9.49 0.12
N LYS A 18 -4.09 10.32 -0.80
CA LYS A 18 -2.68 10.73 -0.83
C LYS A 18 -2.26 11.34 0.50
N LYS A 19 -3.02 12.31 1.01
CA LYS A 19 -2.73 12.97 2.30
C LYS A 19 -2.73 11.97 3.45
N ARG A 20 -3.73 11.09 3.52
CA ARG A 20 -3.82 10.04 4.54
C ARG A 20 -2.65 9.05 4.44
N ALA A 21 -2.30 8.62 3.24
CA ALA A 21 -1.18 7.70 3.00
C ALA A 21 0.16 8.32 3.44
N LEU A 22 0.44 9.56 3.02
CA LEU A 22 1.65 10.28 3.44
C LEU A 22 1.72 10.46 4.96
N HIS A 23 0.59 10.77 5.60
CA HIS A 23 0.53 10.86 7.06
C HIS A 23 0.86 9.51 7.73
N ARG A 24 0.34 8.39 7.21
CA ARG A 24 0.67 7.04 7.71
C ARG A 24 2.14 6.68 7.49
N THR A 25 2.72 7.04 6.35
CA THR A 25 4.15 6.86 6.08
C THR A 25 5.01 7.61 7.10
N SER A 26 4.67 8.86 7.43
CA SER A 26 5.40 9.63 8.44
C SER A 26 5.36 8.98 9.84
N ILE A 27 4.22 8.40 10.22
CA ILE A 27 4.09 7.63 11.47
C ILE A 27 4.99 6.39 11.43
N LEU A 28 4.94 5.61 10.34
CA LEU A 28 5.76 4.41 10.15
C LEU A 28 7.26 4.70 10.30
N GLU A 29 7.74 5.78 9.68
CA GLU A 29 9.13 6.21 9.83
C GLU A 29 9.48 6.52 11.29
N GLY A 30 8.59 7.19 12.01
CA GLY A 30 8.76 7.46 13.44
C GLY A 30 8.84 6.19 14.27
N GLN A 31 7.97 5.21 14.00
CA GLN A 31 7.98 3.91 14.68
C GLN A 31 9.26 3.13 14.40
N LEU A 32 9.72 3.09 13.14
CA LEU A 32 10.98 2.45 12.74
C LEU A 32 12.19 3.08 13.44
N ARG A 33 12.25 4.42 13.48
CA ARG A 33 13.29 5.13 14.25
C ARG A 33 13.22 4.81 15.74
N GLY A 34 12.02 4.65 16.30
CA GLY A 34 11.81 4.23 17.68
C GLY A 34 12.42 2.86 17.95
N VAL A 35 12.06 1.86 17.13
CA VAL A 35 12.61 0.50 17.24
C VAL A 35 14.14 0.48 17.13
N ALA A 36 14.71 1.24 16.20
CA ALA A 36 16.17 1.34 16.05
C ALA A 36 16.85 1.80 17.36
N LYS A 37 16.29 2.84 18.01
CA LYS A 37 16.80 3.32 19.31
C LYS A 37 16.67 2.29 20.43
N MET A 38 15.54 1.56 20.47
CA MET A 38 15.36 0.50 21.46
C MET A 38 16.42 -0.60 21.33
N ILE A 39 16.80 -0.93 20.09
CA ILE A 39 17.87 -1.88 19.80
C ILE A 39 19.23 -1.32 20.23
N GLU A 40 19.54 -0.06 19.87
CA GLU A 40 20.78 0.62 20.27
C GLU A 40 20.96 0.70 21.78
N HIS A 41 19.86 0.84 22.53
CA HIS A 41 19.86 0.90 23.99
C HIS A 41 19.72 -0.47 24.68
N GLU A 42 19.73 -1.57 23.92
CA GLU A 42 19.58 -2.94 24.44
C GLU A 42 18.32 -3.11 25.32
N GLU A 43 17.21 -2.49 24.90
CA GLU A 43 15.93 -2.58 25.62
C GLU A 43 15.34 -4.00 25.58
N TYR A 44 14.35 -4.24 26.46
CA TYR A 44 13.74 -5.56 26.61
C TYR A 44 13.12 -6.08 25.30
N CYS A 45 13.52 -7.29 24.91
CA CYS A 45 13.17 -7.83 23.59
C CYS A 45 11.66 -7.93 23.34
N MET A 46 10.84 -8.17 24.38
CA MET A 46 9.37 -8.24 24.20
C MET A 46 8.76 -6.87 23.87
N ASP A 47 9.36 -5.78 24.34
CA ASP A 47 8.90 -4.43 24.02
C ASP A 47 9.22 -4.08 22.57
N ILE A 48 10.43 -4.45 22.11
CA ILE A 48 10.83 -4.32 20.70
C ILE A 48 9.90 -5.13 19.79
N ILE A 49 9.58 -6.37 20.16
CA ILE A 49 8.63 -7.22 19.42
C ILE A 49 7.23 -6.58 19.39
N THR A 50 6.80 -5.98 20.50
CA THR A 50 5.51 -5.27 20.58
C THR A 50 5.48 -4.07 19.63
N GLN A 51 6.54 -3.26 19.59
CA GLN A 51 6.65 -2.15 18.65
C GLN A 51 6.74 -2.61 17.18
N SER A 52 7.49 -3.69 16.92
CA SER A 52 7.54 -4.30 15.59
C SER A 52 6.16 -4.73 15.09
N ARG A 53 5.35 -5.36 15.95
CA ARG A 53 3.95 -5.70 15.63
C ARG A 53 3.07 -4.46 15.42
N ALA A 54 3.35 -3.36 16.13
CA ALA A 54 2.67 -2.09 15.88
C ALA A 54 3.01 -1.52 14.49
N ILE A 55 4.26 -1.64 14.04
CA ILE A 55 4.68 -1.27 12.68
C ILE A 55 3.94 -2.12 11.64
N GLN A 56 3.85 -3.44 11.84
CA GLN A 56 3.11 -4.33 10.92
C GLN A 56 1.67 -3.87 10.75
N ARG A 57 0.97 -3.52 11.84
CA ARG A 57 -0.41 -2.99 11.77
C ARG A 57 -0.50 -1.62 11.08
N SER A 58 0.46 -0.73 11.33
CA SER A 58 0.54 0.56 10.63
C SER A 58 0.75 0.38 9.12
N LEU A 59 1.58 -0.59 8.72
CA LEU A 59 1.84 -0.92 7.33
C LEU A 59 0.57 -1.50 6.68
N GLU A 60 -0.14 -2.39 7.36
CA GLU A 60 -1.43 -2.90 6.89
C GLU A 60 -2.43 -1.76 6.68
N SER A 61 -2.49 -0.79 7.60
CA SER A 61 -3.33 0.41 7.44
C SER A 61 -2.94 1.24 6.21
N LEU A 62 -1.65 1.38 5.90
CA LEU A 62 -1.19 2.07 4.70
C LEU A 62 -1.58 1.29 3.43
N ASN A 63 -1.36 -0.02 3.42
CA ASN A 63 -1.71 -0.90 2.30
C ASN A 63 -3.20 -0.81 1.96
N ARG A 64 -4.07 -0.77 2.96
CA ARG A 64 -5.52 -0.60 2.76
C ARG A 64 -5.87 0.71 2.04
N LEU A 65 -5.20 1.82 2.37
CA LEU A 65 -5.41 3.11 1.70
C LEU A 65 -4.96 3.07 0.24
N LEU A 66 -3.79 2.49 -0.02
CA LEU A 66 -3.25 2.37 -1.37
C LEU A 66 -4.12 1.45 -2.23
N LEU A 67 -4.62 0.34 -1.65
CA LEU A 67 -5.53 -0.55 -2.32
C LEU A 67 -6.89 0.10 -2.61
N GLU A 68 -7.44 0.88 -1.67
CA GLU A 68 -8.64 1.69 -1.94
C GLU A 68 -8.42 2.61 -3.15
N ASN A 69 -7.27 3.27 -3.23
CA ASN A 69 -6.94 4.11 -4.38
C ASN A 69 -6.90 3.31 -5.69
N HIS A 70 -6.21 2.16 -5.70
CA HIS A 70 -6.10 1.29 -6.87
C HIS A 70 -7.46 0.82 -7.36
N LEU A 71 -8.32 0.38 -6.42
CA LEU A 71 -9.68 -0.06 -6.70
C LEU A 71 -10.54 1.04 -7.34
N ARG A 72 -10.48 2.26 -6.79
CA ARG A 72 -11.31 3.39 -7.23
C ARG A 72 -10.85 4.04 -8.54
N THR A 73 -9.62 3.78 -8.96
CA THR A 73 -9.03 4.42 -10.14
C THR A 73 -8.74 3.38 -11.22
N HIS A 74 -7.69 2.59 -11.05
CA HIS A 74 -7.19 1.71 -12.10
C HIS A 74 -8.13 0.53 -12.34
N VAL A 75 -8.53 -0.16 -11.28
CA VAL A 75 -9.42 -1.33 -11.40
C VAL A 75 -10.78 -0.94 -11.97
N ALA A 76 -11.37 0.18 -11.50
CA ALA A 76 -12.64 0.67 -12.04
C ALA A 76 -12.56 0.88 -13.57
N HIS A 77 -11.51 1.56 -14.05
CA HIS A 77 -11.30 1.76 -15.49
C HIS A 77 -11.07 0.46 -16.26
N MET A 78 -10.28 -0.47 -15.72
CA MET A 78 -10.03 -1.77 -16.37
C MET A 78 -11.30 -2.63 -16.49
N PHE A 79 -12.20 -2.53 -15.51
CA PHE A 79 -13.51 -3.20 -15.58
C PHE A 79 -14.44 -2.57 -16.62
N ASP A 80 -14.42 -1.23 -16.75
CA ASP A 80 -15.18 -0.51 -17.77
C ASP A 80 -14.68 -0.84 -19.20
N GLU A 81 -13.36 -1.00 -19.38
CA GLU A 81 -12.75 -1.41 -20.65
C GLU A 81 -13.11 -2.86 -21.04
N GLY A 82 -13.24 -3.75 -20.05
CA GLY A 82 -13.63 -5.15 -20.26
C GLY A 82 -12.52 -6.02 -20.86
N GLY A 83 -12.88 -7.20 -21.37
CA GLY A 83 -11.94 -8.09 -22.06
C GLY A 83 -10.71 -8.49 -21.22
N GLU A 84 -9.53 -8.44 -21.83
CA GLU A 84 -8.25 -8.79 -21.20
C GLU A 84 -7.91 -7.90 -20.00
N GLN A 85 -8.32 -6.63 -20.04
CA GLN A 85 -8.06 -5.64 -18.99
C GLN A 85 -8.81 -6.00 -17.71
N ARG A 86 -10.05 -6.48 -17.84
CA ARG A 86 -10.80 -7.01 -16.70
C ARG A 86 -10.13 -8.25 -16.10
N GLU A 87 -9.69 -9.19 -16.92
CA GLU A 87 -9.01 -10.40 -16.43
C GLU A 87 -7.68 -10.04 -15.73
N GLN A 88 -6.93 -9.08 -16.26
CA GLN A 88 -5.73 -8.55 -15.60
C GLN A 88 -6.06 -7.93 -14.23
N ALA A 89 -7.13 -7.15 -14.12
CA ALA A 89 -7.55 -6.56 -12.85
C ALA A 89 -7.92 -7.65 -11.82
N ILE A 90 -8.59 -8.72 -12.24
CA ILE A 90 -8.90 -9.87 -11.38
C ILE A 90 -7.61 -10.53 -10.88
N ASP A 91 -6.66 -10.82 -11.77
CA ASP A 91 -5.37 -11.44 -11.43
C ASP A 91 -4.55 -10.57 -10.46
N GLU A 92 -4.53 -9.25 -10.67
CA GLU A 92 -3.86 -8.32 -9.77
C GLU A 92 -4.48 -8.32 -8.37
N LEU A 93 -5.81 -8.32 -8.27
CA LEU A 93 -6.50 -8.36 -6.97
C LEU A 93 -6.28 -9.69 -6.25
N LEU A 94 -6.30 -10.81 -6.97
CA LEU A 94 -6.01 -12.12 -6.40
C LEU A 94 -4.59 -12.19 -5.81
N LYS A 95 -3.61 -11.58 -6.49
CA LYS A 95 -2.22 -11.46 -5.99
C LYS A 95 -2.11 -10.52 -4.80
N ALA A 96 -2.79 -9.37 -4.82
CA ALA A 96 -2.70 -8.37 -3.77
C ALA A 96 -3.24 -8.84 -2.41
N PHE A 97 -4.23 -9.73 -2.42
CA PHE A 97 -4.80 -10.31 -1.20
C PHE A 97 -4.16 -11.61 -0.76
N ASP A 98 -3.14 -12.09 -1.49
CA ASP A 98 -2.41 -13.34 -1.26
C ASP A 98 -3.30 -14.40 -0.58
N PHE A 99 -4.41 -14.77 -1.24
CA PHE A 99 -5.35 -15.79 -0.74
C PHE A 99 -4.67 -17.16 -0.55
N GLN A 100 -3.40 -17.29 -0.93
CA GLN A 100 -2.46 -18.32 -0.52
C GLN A 100 -1.90 -18.01 0.88
N GLY A 101 -2.81 -17.90 1.86
CA GLY A 101 -2.43 -17.69 3.25
C GLY A 101 -1.46 -18.76 3.75
N LYS A 102 -0.43 -18.30 4.46
CA LYS A 102 0.01 -18.97 5.68
C LYS A 102 -0.87 -18.51 6.84
#